data_AF-A0A1B6HUV7-F1
#
_entry.id   AF-A0A1B6HUV7-F1
#
_cell.length_a   1.000
_cell.length_b   1.000
_cell.length_c   1.000
_cell.angle_alpha   90.00
_cell.angle_beta   90.00
_cell.angle_gamma   90.00
#
_symmetry.space_group_name_H-M   'P 1'
#
loop_
_entity.id
_entity.type
_entity.pdbx_description
1 polymer ?
#
loop_
_entity_poly.entity_id
_entity_poly.type
_entity_poly.pdbx_seq_one_letter_code
_entity_poly.pdbx_strand_id
1 'polypeptide(L)'
;QTPVHPRLCGLQRRPRQPLALPLPLLQEWRRSIFLSWVFLVPYFLVLILCGVPLLYMELAVGQFTRRGPIGALSQLCPIFKGAGLSSVMVSFFMATYYNVIIAYFLYYLFTSFRASAPWSDCSNKWNTPRCWQPALNTSRPNFSVSPSEEFYDRKVLQLSAGID
;
A
#
# COMPACT_ATOMS: atom_id res chain seq x y z
N GLN A 1 -23.44 -69.14 -2.96
CA GLN A 1 -23.49 -69.34 -4.41
C GLN A 1 -24.08 -68.10 -5.04
N THR A 2 -23.29 -67.42 -5.86
CA THR A 2 -23.68 -66.30 -6.72
C THR A 2 -24.58 -66.78 -7.86
N PRO A 3 -25.37 -65.87 -8.43
CA PRO A 3 -25.20 -65.52 -9.85
C PRO A 3 -25.10 -63.99 -9.97
N VAL A 4 -23.96 -63.41 -10.39
CA VAL A 4 -23.53 -63.20 -11.79
C VAL A 4 -24.64 -62.65 -12.69
N HIS A 5 -24.66 -61.33 -12.83
CA HIS A 5 -25.12 -60.68 -14.05
C HIS A 5 -24.15 -59.53 -14.40
N PRO A 6 -23.42 -59.61 -15.52
CA PRO A 6 -22.58 -58.53 -16.01
C PRO A 6 -23.44 -57.57 -16.85
N ARG A 7 -23.30 -56.26 -16.66
CA ARG A 7 -23.65 -55.29 -17.71
C ARG A 7 -22.38 -54.59 -18.16
N LEU A 8 -22.01 -54.89 -19.40
CA LEU A 8 -20.91 -54.31 -20.14
C LEU A 8 -21.06 -52.79 -20.30
N CYS A 9 -19.93 -52.11 -20.07
CA CYS A 9 -19.30 -51.16 -20.98
C CYS A 9 -20.24 -50.23 -21.77
N GLY A 10 -20.59 -49.10 -21.17
CA GLY A 10 -20.98 -47.88 -21.87
C GLY A 10 -19.89 -46.84 -21.68
N LEU A 11 -18.90 -46.81 -22.56
CA LEU A 11 -17.96 -45.69 -22.70
C LEU A 11 -18.74 -44.49 -23.23
N GLN A 12 -19.47 -43.79 -22.36
CA GLN A 12 -20.07 -42.50 -22.68
C GLN A 12 -18.91 -41.50 -22.77
N ARG A 13 -18.30 -41.39 -23.96
CA ARG A 13 -17.38 -40.30 -24.30
C ARG A 13 -18.08 -39.00 -23.94
N ARG A 14 -17.65 -38.31 -22.89
CA ARG A 14 -18.03 -36.91 -22.68
C ARG A 14 -17.62 -36.16 -23.95
N PRO A 15 -18.54 -35.51 -24.68
CA PRO A 15 -18.13 -34.55 -25.69
C PRO A 15 -17.32 -33.47 -24.97
N ARG A 16 -16.16 -33.09 -25.52
CA ARG A 16 -15.39 -31.94 -25.06
C ARG A 16 -16.34 -30.73 -25.04
N GLN A 17 -16.79 -30.32 -23.86
CA GLN A 17 -17.39 -29.00 -23.70
C GLN A 17 -16.34 -27.99 -24.13
N PRO A 18 -16.61 -27.07 -25.08
CA PRO A 18 -15.77 -25.91 -25.23
C PRO A 18 -15.82 -25.15 -23.91
N LEU A 19 -14.66 -24.77 -23.39
CA LEU A 19 -14.50 -23.98 -22.19
C LEU A 19 -15.13 -22.58 -22.43
N ALA A 20 -16.45 -22.49 -22.30
CA ALA A 20 -17.16 -21.23 -22.36
C ALA A 20 -16.81 -20.46 -21.08
N LEU A 21 -15.86 -19.53 -21.20
CA LEU A 21 -15.51 -18.60 -20.14
C LEU A 21 -16.79 -17.86 -19.70
N PRO A 22 -17.08 -17.72 -18.38
CA PRO A 22 -18.29 -17.05 -17.94
C PRO A 22 -18.29 -15.59 -18.41
N LEU A 23 -19.25 -15.24 -19.28
CA LEU A 23 -19.55 -13.87 -19.72
C LEU A 23 -19.55 -12.81 -18.59
N PRO A 24 -20.03 -13.07 -17.35
CA PRO A 24 -19.93 -12.08 -16.25
C PRO A 24 -18.50 -11.74 -15.84
N LEU A 25 -17.56 -12.69 -15.87
CA LEU A 25 -16.16 -12.44 -15.55
C LEU A 25 -15.48 -11.59 -16.64
N LEU A 26 -15.77 -11.85 -17.91
CA LEU A 26 -15.23 -11.03 -19.01
C LEU A 26 -15.75 -9.58 -18.93
N GLN A 27 -16.99 -9.40 -18.47
CA GLN A 27 -17.59 -8.08 -18.26
C GLN A 27 -16.95 -7.34 -17.06
N GLU A 28 -16.65 -8.04 -15.97
CA GLU A 28 -15.93 -7.49 -14.81
C GLU A 28 -14.47 -7.16 -15.13
N TRP A 29 -13.78 -8.02 -15.86
CA TRP A 29 -12.43 -7.76 -16.36
C TRP A 29 -12.40 -6.54 -17.30
N ARG A 30 -13.35 -6.45 -18.24
CA ARG A 30 -13.48 -5.28 -19.12
C ARG A 30 -13.76 -4.00 -18.32
N ARG A 31 -14.60 -4.07 -17.28
CA ARG A 31 -14.92 -2.93 -16.42
C ARG A 31 -13.74 -2.49 -15.55
N SER A 32 -12.99 -3.44 -14.98
CA SER A 32 -11.77 -3.16 -14.19
C SER A 32 -10.67 -2.54 -15.06
N ILE A 33 -10.49 -3.07 -16.28
CA ILE A 33 -9.57 -2.52 -17.27
C ILE A 33 -9.99 -1.10 -17.65
N PHE A 34 -11.24 -0.88 -18.05
CA PHE A 34 -11.73 0.47 -18.39
C PHE A 34 -11.59 1.47 -17.24
N LEU A 35 -11.89 1.08 -16.00
CA LEU A 35 -11.72 1.94 -14.82
C LEU A 35 -10.26 2.33 -14.58
N SER A 36 -9.33 1.41 -14.83
CA SER A 36 -7.90 1.66 -14.71
C SER A 36 -7.43 2.69 -15.76
N TRP A 37 -7.85 2.53 -17.02
CA TRP A 37 -7.49 3.47 -18.10
C TRP A 37 -8.07 4.88 -17.89
N VAL A 38 -9.27 4.99 -17.32
CA VAL A 38 -9.91 6.29 -17.06
C VAL A 38 -9.12 7.13 -16.04
N PHE A 39 -8.46 6.51 -15.05
CA PHE A 39 -7.57 7.21 -14.13
C PHE A 39 -6.15 7.41 -14.70
N LEU A 40 -5.66 6.43 -15.46
CA LEU A 40 -4.30 6.41 -15.98
C LEU A 40 -4.07 7.43 -17.10
N VAL A 41 -5.07 7.64 -17.98
CA VAL A 41 -4.99 8.60 -19.10
C VAL A 41 -4.77 10.05 -18.63
N PRO A 42 -5.58 10.63 -17.72
CA PRO A 42 -5.33 11.98 -17.22
C PRO A 42 -4.03 12.09 -16.43
N TYR A 43 -3.63 11.04 -15.70
CA TYR A 43 -2.35 11.00 -14.99
C TYR A 43 -1.16 11.15 -15.96
N PHE A 44 -1.12 10.36 -17.03
CA PHE A 44 -0.04 10.48 -18.03
C PHE A 44 -0.07 11.81 -18.78
N LEU A 45 -1.26 12.34 -19.08
CA LEU A 45 -1.38 13.66 -19.71
C LEU A 45 -0.78 14.77 -18.85
N VAL A 46 -1.13 14.84 -17.56
CA VAL A 46 -0.57 15.85 -16.64
C VAL A 46 0.93 15.61 -16.40
N LEU A 47 1.37 14.35 -16.34
CA LEU A 47 2.79 14.02 -16.18
C LEU A 47 3.62 14.50 -17.37
N ILE A 48 3.15 14.28 -18.61
CA ILE A 48 3.89 14.68 -19.81
C ILE A 48 3.77 16.19 -20.06
N LEU A 49 2.59 16.79 -19.85
CA LEU A 49 2.36 18.21 -20.17
C LEU A 49 2.83 19.18 -19.09
N CYS A 50 2.80 18.78 -17.82
CA CYS A 50 3.24 19.62 -16.69
C CYS A 50 4.45 19.03 -15.97
N GLY A 51 4.44 17.74 -15.64
CA GLY A 51 5.51 17.10 -14.87
C GLY A 51 6.88 17.17 -15.57
N VAL A 52 6.96 16.68 -16.82
CA VAL A 52 8.21 16.65 -17.59
C VAL A 52 8.76 18.07 -17.84
N PRO A 53 7.95 19.07 -18.28
CA PRO A 53 8.45 20.44 -18.44
C PRO A 53 8.92 21.08 -17.15
N LEU A 54 8.24 20.86 -16.02
CA LEU A 54 8.65 21.38 -14.71
C LEU A 54 9.98 20.77 -14.25
N LEU A 55 10.12 19.43 -14.37
CA LEU A 55 11.36 18.74 -14.05
C LEU A 55 12.51 19.22 -14.94
N TYR A 56 12.26 19.40 -16.24
CA TYR A 56 13.26 19.91 -17.17
C TYR A 56 13.70 21.35 -16.81
N MET A 57 12.74 22.23 -16.49
CA MET A 57 13.05 23.59 -16.04
C MET A 57 13.89 23.58 -14.76
N GLU A 58 13.51 22.77 -13.77
CA GLU A 58 14.23 22.66 -12.50
C GLU A 58 15.67 22.17 -12.70
N LEU A 59 15.86 21.13 -13.51
CA LEU A 59 17.18 20.62 -13.86
C LEU A 59 18.01 21.64 -14.65
N ALA A 60 17.42 22.31 -15.63
CA ALA A 60 18.11 23.34 -16.41
C ALA A 60 18.57 24.52 -15.54
N VAL A 61 17.72 25.01 -14.63
CA VAL A 61 18.06 26.06 -13.66
C VAL A 61 19.14 25.58 -12.69
N GLY A 62 19.04 24.35 -12.19
CA GLY A 62 20.05 23.75 -11.31
C GLY A 62 21.42 23.65 -11.96
N GLN A 63 21.48 23.21 -13.23
CA GLN A 63 22.73 23.13 -14.00
C GLN A 63 23.31 24.50 -14.35
N PHE A 64 22.47 25.49 -14.65
CA PHE A 64 22.91 26.85 -14.99
C PHE A 64 23.45 27.61 -13.77
N THR A 65 22.75 27.55 -12.64
CA THR A 65 23.11 28.32 -11.43
C THR A 65 24.17 27.63 -10.56
N ARG A 66 24.26 26.29 -10.61
CA ARG A 66 25.18 25.46 -9.80
C ARG A 66 25.16 25.81 -8.30
N ARG A 67 24.01 26.26 -7.81
CA ARG A 67 23.78 26.65 -6.42
C ARG A 67 22.56 25.91 -5.87
N GLY A 68 22.46 25.85 -4.55
CA GLY A 68 21.26 25.37 -3.87
C GLY A 68 20.04 26.26 -4.17
N PRO A 69 18.81 25.82 -3.82
CA PRO A 69 17.55 26.46 -4.21
C PRO A 69 17.46 27.94 -3.80
N ILE A 70 17.98 28.31 -2.62
CA ILE A 70 18.04 29.71 -2.16
C ILE A 70 18.91 30.57 -3.09
N GLY A 71 20.09 30.05 -3.46
CA GLY A 71 21.03 30.74 -4.33
C GLY A 71 20.56 30.78 -5.78
N ALA A 72 19.99 29.67 -6.28
CA ALA A 72 19.46 29.57 -7.63
C ALA A 72 18.31 30.56 -7.88
N LEU A 73 17.32 30.60 -6.98
CA LEU A 73 16.18 31.50 -7.11
C LEU A 73 16.55 32.97 -6.89
N SER A 74 17.50 33.25 -6.00
CA SER A 74 18.02 34.62 -5.82
C SER A 74 18.79 35.14 -7.04
N GLN A 75 19.40 34.28 -7.86
CA GLN A 75 20.08 34.67 -9.10
C GLN A 75 19.12 34.86 -10.28
N LEU A 76 17.98 34.18 -10.30
CA LEU A 76 16.93 34.40 -11.29
C LEU A 76 16.20 35.72 -11.02
N CYS A 77 15.55 35.83 -9.86
CA CYS A 77 14.93 37.07 -9.41
C CYS A 77 15.01 37.19 -7.87
N PRO A 78 15.48 38.32 -7.32
CA PRO A 78 15.63 38.50 -5.88
C PRO A 78 14.30 38.38 -5.11
N ILE A 79 13.16 38.60 -5.77
CA ILE A 79 11.82 38.44 -5.17
C ILE A 79 11.49 36.98 -4.83
N PHE A 80 12.06 36.00 -5.54
CA PHE A 80 11.82 34.57 -5.32
C PHE A 80 12.77 33.95 -4.29
N LYS A 81 13.59 34.75 -3.60
CA LYS A 81 14.48 34.25 -2.54
C LYS A 81 13.71 33.53 -1.42
N GLY A 82 12.50 33.99 -1.11
CA GLY A 82 11.62 33.35 -0.13
C GLY A 82 11.18 31.93 -0.53
N ALA A 83 10.94 31.69 -1.82
CA ALA A 83 10.54 30.37 -2.32
C ALA A 83 11.67 29.33 -2.16
N GLY A 84 12.93 29.75 -2.29
CA GLY A 84 14.08 28.87 -2.03
C GLY A 84 14.28 28.56 -0.55
N LEU A 85 13.92 29.49 0.34
CA LEU A 85 13.95 29.23 1.78
C LEU A 85 12.83 28.26 2.19
N SER A 86 11.61 28.46 1.67
CA SER A 86 10.50 27.55 1.94
C SER A 86 10.77 26.14 1.43
N SER A 87 11.43 25.97 0.29
CA SER A 87 11.76 24.63 -0.21
C SER A 87 12.70 23.89 0.76
N VAL A 88 13.70 24.57 1.31
CA VAL A 88 14.62 23.97 2.30
C VAL A 88 13.90 23.61 3.59
N MET A 89 12.98 24.46 4.06
CA MET A 89 12.16 24.17 5.25
C MET A 89 11.26 22.95 5.04
N VAL A 90 10.58 22.86 3.90
CA VAL A 90 9.76 21.69 3.56
C VAL A 90 10.62 20.43 3.47
N SER A 91 11.80 20.50 2.84
CA SER A 91 12.74 19.36 2.78
C SER A 91 13.18 18.90 4.17
N PHE A 92 13.39 19.82 5.12
CA PHE A 92 13.73 19.47 6.51
C PHE A 92 12.59 18.71 7.20
N PHE A 93 11.36 19.22 7.15
CA PHE A 93 10.20 18.54 7.74
C PHE A 93 9.95 17.16 7.10
N MET A 94 10.09 17.09 5.77
CA MET A 94 9.90 15.83 5.04
C MET A 94 10.97 14.80 5.42
N ALA A 95 12.22 15.23 5.59
CA ALA A 95 13.31 14.36 6.03
C ALA A 95 13.05 13.80 7.43
N THR A 96 12.59 14.62 8.38
CA THR A 96 12.24 14.14 9.73
C THR A 96 11.09 13.13 9.69
N TYR A 97 10.02 13.43 8.96
CA TYR A 97 8.85 12.56 8.83
C TYR A 97 9.20 11.21 8.19
N TYR A 98 9.95 11.21 7.08
CA TYR A 98 10.31 9.96 6.40
C TYR A 98 11.30 9.10 7.18
N ASN A 99 12.24 9.70 7.92
CA ASN A 99 13.14 8.92 8.77
C ASN A 99 12.39 8.11 9.83
N VAL A 100 11.32 8.67 10.41
CA VAL A 100 10.44 7.96 11.36
C VAL A 100 9.74 6.78 10.67
N ILE A 101 9.21 7.00 9.46
CA ILE A 101 8.58 5.94 8.66
C ILE A 101 9.58 4.81 8.35
N ILE A 102 10.79 5.14 7.91
CA ILE A 102 11.84 4.16 7.60
C ILE A 102 12.20 3.36 8.86
N ALA A 103 12.28 4.01 10.02
CA ALA A 103 12.53 3.33 11.29
C ALA A 103 11.42 2.30 11.60
N TYR A 104 10.15 2.63 11.37
CA TYR A 104 9.06 1.66 11.50
C TYR A 104 9.20 0.50 10.50
N PHE A 105 9.46 0.77 9.22
CA PHE A 105 9.68 -0.28 8.24
C PHE A 105 10.81 -1.23 8.63
N LEU A 106 11.96 -0.71 9.05
CA LEU A 106 13.09 -1.52 9.51
C LEU A 106 12.73 -2.34 10.75
N TYR A 107 12.01 -1.74 11.70
CA TYR A 107 11.54 -2.46 12.89
C TYR A 107 10.62 -3.64 12.54
N TYR A 108 9.64 -3.43 11.66
CA TYR A 108 8.76 -4.50 11.17
C TYR A 108 9.51 -5.54 10.36
N LEU A 109 10.47 -5.13 9.53
CA LEU A 109 11.31 -6.01 8.73
C LEU A 109 12.10 -6.98 9.63
N PHE A 110 12.86 -6.45 10.60
CA PHE A 110 13.63 -7.28 11.52
C PHE A 110 12.75 -8.15 12.41
N THR A 111 11.59 -7.64 12.81
CA THR A 111 10.63 -8.39 13.63
C THR A 111 9.98 -9.55 12.85
N SER A 112 9.89 -9.44 11.52
CA SER A 112 9.32 -10.48 10.65
C SER A 112 10.23 -11.70 10.48
N PHE A 113 11.53 -11.60 10.81
CA PHE A 113 12.43 -12.76 10.81
C PHE A 113 12.21 -13.71 11.99
N ARG A 114 11.34 -13.36 12.95
CA ARG A 114 10.96 -14.26 14.05
C ARG A 114 10.03 -15.36 13.52
N ALA A 115 10.13 -16.56 14.11
CA ALA A 115 9.32 -17.73 13.70
C ALA A 115 7.81 -17.50 13.80
N SER A 116 7.37 -16.66 14.74
CA SER A 116 5.99 -16.20 14.86
C SER A 116 5.98 -14.67 14.94
N ALA A 117 5.14 -14.04 14.11
CA ALA A 117 5.04 -12.60 14.07
C ALA A 117 4.28 -12.09 15.32
N PRO A 118 4.77 -11.06 16.03
CA PRO A 118 4.14 -10.63 17.28
C PRO A 118 2.75 -10.01 17.11
N TRP A 119 2.34 -9.70 15.88
CA TRP A 119 1.00 -9.24 15.52
C TRP A 119 0.06 -10.36 15.04
N SER A 120 0.46 -11.64 15.09
CA SER A 120 -0.42 -12.76 14.72
C SER A 120 -1.42 -13.12 15.81
N ASP A 121 -1.05 -12.95 17.08
CA ASP A 121 -1.80 -13.49 18.21
C ASP A 121 -2.07 -12.45 19.31
N CYS A 122 -3.16 -12.67 20.04
CA CYS A 122 -3.57 -11.86 21.18
C CYS A 122 -2.81 -12.19 22.49
N SER A 123 -1.82 -13.09 22.48
CA SER A 123 -1.09 -13.57 23.67
C SER A 123 0.11 -12.71 24.11
N ASN A 124 0.07 -11.41 23.87
CA ASN A 124 1.17 -10.49 24.18
C ASN A 124 0.88 -9.54 25.34
N LYS A 125 1.93 -9.06 26.03
CA LYS A 125 1.82 -8.17 27.20
C LYS A 125 1.14 -6.82 26.92
N TRP A 126 1.20 -6.33 25.67
CA TRP A 126 0.61 -5.05 25.28
C TRP A 126 -0.86 -5.15 24.86
N ASN A 127 -1.42 -6.35 24.72
CA ASN A 127 -2.78 -6.53 24.23
C ASN A 127 -3.83 -6.24 25.31
N THR A 128 -4.94 -5.62 24.90
CA THR A 128 -6.10 -5.41 25.77
C THR A 128 -7.08 -6.58 25.72
N PRO A 129 -8.06 -6.64 26.65
CA PRO A 129 -9.16 -7.60 26.58
C PRO A 129 -10.04 -7.46 25.33
N ARG A 130 -9.88 -6.39 24.53
CA ARG A 130 -10.62 -6.18 23.28
C ARG A 130 -9.91 -6.79 22.06
N CYS A 131 -8.71 -7.33 22.23
CA CYS A 131 -8.01 -8.05 21.17
C CYS A 131 -8.80 -9.30 20.78
N TRP A 132 -9.13 -9.43 19.49
CA TRP A 132 -9.89 -10.56 18.98
C TRP A 132 -9.17 -11.22 17.81
N GLN A 133 -9.14 -12.56 17.83
CA GLN A 133 -8.63 -13.38 16.74
C GLN A 133 -9.67 -14.42 16.29
N PRO A 134 -9.85 -14.62 14.97
CA PRO A 134 -10.84 -15.57 14.42
C PRO A 134 -10.65 -17.01 14.90
N ALA A 135 -9.42 -17.39 15.26
CA ALA A 135 -9.09 -18.73 15.73
C ALA A 135 -9.69 -19.08 17.11
N LEU A 136 -10.03 -18.08 17.94
CA LEU A 136 -10.64 -18.32 19.26
C LEU A 136 -12.16 -18.20 19.28
N ASN A 137 -12.76 -17.43 18.36
CA ASN A 137 -14.20 -17.23 18.30
C ASN A 137 -14.63 -16.91 16.87
N THR A 138 -15.61 -17.65 16.32
CA THR A 138 -16.10 -17.48 14.95
C THR A 138 -16.86 -16.16 14.74
N SER A 139 -17.39 -15.56 15.80
CA SER A 139 -18.12 -14.29 15.72
C SER A 139 -17.27 -13.12 16.22
N ARG A 140 -17.14 -12.07 15.39
CA ARG A 140 -16.45 -10.83 15.77
C ARG A 140 -17.33 -10.02 16.75
N PRO A 141 -16.89 -9.77 18.00
CA PRO A 141 -17.65 -8.96 18.93
C PRO A 141 -17.64 -7.48 18.53
N ASN A 142 -18.69 -6.75 18.90
CA ASN A 142 -18.75 -5.31 18.72
C ASN A 142 -17.61 -4.64 19.51
N PHE A 143 -16.94 -3.66 18.90
CA PHE A 143 -15.80 -2.94 19.47
C PHE A 143 -14.50 -3.77 19.65
N SER A 144 -14.35 -4.86 18.90
CA SER A 144 -13.12 -5.65 18.90
C SER A 144 -12.02 -5.06 18.01
N VAL A 145 -10.77 -5.20 18.47
CA VAL A 145 -9.56 -4.68 17.81
C VAL A 145 -8.71 -5.86 17.31
N SER A 146 -8.07 -5.69 16.15
CA SER A 146 -7.19 -6.72 15.58
C SER A 146 -5.83 -6.77 16.31
N PRO A 147 -5.15 -7.94 16.38
CA PRO A 147 -3.84 -8.04 17.03
C PRO A 147 -2.77 -7.16 16.35
N SER A 148 -2.89 -6.91 15.05
CA SER A 148 -2.01 -6.01 14.30
C SER A 148 -2.22 -4.53 14.65
N GLU A 149 -3.46 -4.13 14.89
CA GLU A 149 -3.80 -2.76 15.29
C GLU A 149 -3.34 -2.49 16.73
N GLU A 150 -3.59 -3.42 17.66
CA GLU A 150 -3.06 -3.35 19.04
C GLU A 150 -1.52 -3.30 19.06
N PHE A 151 -0.85 -4.08 18.18
CA PHE A 151 0.60 -4.02 18.06
C PHE A 151 1.08 -2.65 17.57
N TYR A 152 0.45 -2.07 16.55
CA TYR A 152 0.85 -0.76 16.05
C TYR A 152 0.60 0.33 17.10
N ASP A 153 -0.58 0.37 17.71
CA ASP A 153 -0.97 1.46 18.59
C ASP A 153 -0.25 1.42 19.94
N ARG A 154 -0.17 0.24 20.57
CA ARG A 154 0.35 0.12 21.93
C ARG A 154 1.81 -0.24 22.00
N LYS A 155 2.35 -0.98 21.03
CA LYS A 155 3.75 -1.40 21.05
C LYS A 155 4.66 -0.50 20.24
N VAL A 156 4.25 -0.13 19.02
CA VAL A 156 5.07 0.68 18.11
C VAL A 156 4.91 2.16 18.37
N LEU A 157 3.68 2.68 18.32
CA LEU A 157 3.38 4.08 18.52
C LEU A 157 3.40 4.49 20.00
N GLN A 158 3.02 3.57 20.90
CA GLN A 158 2.86 3.85 22.33
C GLN A 158 1.93 5.06 22.58
N LEU A 159 0.74 5.03 21.96
CA LEU A 159 -0.23 6.13 22.11
C LEU A 159 -0.54 6.42 23.58
N SER A 160 -0.49 7.70 23.95
CA SER A 160 -0.94 8.20 25.25
C SER A 160 -2.48 8.20 25.33
N ALA A 161 -3.02 8.28 26.55
CA ALA A 161 -4.46 8.32 26.79
C ALA A 161 -5.13 9.63 26.31
N GLY A 162 -4.34 10.64 25.96
CA GLY A 162 -4.78 11.95 25.51
C GLY A 162 -3.63 12.96 25.48
N ILE A 163 -3.99 14.19 25.15
CA ILE A 163 -3.18 15.40 25.37
C ILE A 163 -3.89 16.12 26.51
N ASP A 164 -3.39 15.96 27.74
CA ASP A 164 -3.81 16.74 28.91
C ASP A 164 -3.00 18.05 28.97
#